data_AF-K7SD88-F1
#
_entry.id   AF-K7SD88-F1
#
_cell.length_a   1.000
_cell.length_b   1.000
_cell.length_c   1.000
_cell.angle_alpha   90.00
_cell.angle_beta   90.00
_cell.angle_gamma   90.00
#
_symmetry.space_group_name_H-M   'P 1'
#
loop_
_entity.id
_entity.type
_entity.pdbx_description
1 polymer ?
#
loop_
_entity_poly.entity_id
_entity_poly.type
_entity_poly.pdbx_seq_one_letter_code
_entity_poly.pdbx_strand_id
1 'polypeptide(L)'
;MEMYQNDGGMRLTAAVIGALIKYPWTSSAPHRRNKFNIYQTELPFMRCIAEQLGLPQTGENQWMRHPLSYLMEAADDICYALLDLEDAVEMGLLQVADVEQILSRLTNKEYFWQSYSSQERCARLRGIAIGRAVDDIAHTFIKHHRDLLNGSFRGKDLLALASPDVSEALNAAKELARTRIFRHQSKLITEIATFPCLGSILGLLVPAVHAFIKTGQLSKRQELALSLLKEQKLDKKDGLYLGYMKVLDFVGGMTDNTAAKLAREVSGIGML
;
A
#
# COMPACT_ATOMS: atom_id res chain seq x y z
N MET A 1 3.99 10.49 16.09
CA MET A 1 2.56 10.13 16.21
C MET A 1 2.46 8.70 16.76
N GLU A 2 2.92 8.46 17.98
CA GLU A 2 2.56 7.23 18.69
C GLU A 2 1.94 7.66 20.01
N MET A 3 0.63 7.85 19.98
CA MET A 3 -0.14 7.96 21.21
C MET A 3 -0.49 6.53 21.62
N TYR A 4 -0.24 6.17 22.89
CA TYR A 4 -0.65 4.88 23.48
C TYR A 4 -0.09 3.62 22.80
N GLN A 5 1.23 3.56 22.61
CA GLN A 5 1.92 2.36 22.10
C GLN A 5 1.58 1.12 22.95
N ASN A 6 1.20 0.02 22.31
CA ASN A 6 0.66 -1.20 22.94
C ASN A 6 -0.65 -1.02 23.75
N ASP A 7 -1.30 0.14 23.67
CA ASP A 7 -2.54 0.47 24.39
C ASP A 7 -3.58 1.15 23.46
N GLY A 8 -3.80 0.51 22.31
CA GLY A 8 -4.79 0.91 21.30
C GLY A 8 -4.29 1.94 20.27
N GLY A 9 -3.04 2.41 20.37
CA GLY A 9 -2.41 3.27 19.37
C GLY A 9 -3.21 4.55 19.11
N MET A 10 -3.49 4.84 17.83
CA MET A 10 -4.27 6.01 17.41
C MET A 10 -5.73 6.00 17.87
N ARG A 11 -6.26 4.86 18.38
CA ARG A 11 -7.64 4.72 18.86
C ARG A 11 -8.70 5.22 17.87
N LEU A 12 -8.50 4.89 16.60
CA LEU A 12 -9.44 5.20 15.53
C LEU A 12 -10.76 4.46 15.74
N THR A 13 -11.84 4.98 15.16
CA THR A 13 -13.13 4.28 15.20
C THR A 13 -13.06 2.97 14.40
N ALA A 14 -13.84 1.97 14.80
CA ALA A 14 -13.90 0.70 14.08
C ALA A 14 -14.23 0.89 12.59
N ALA A 15 -15.11 1.85 12.26
CA ALA A 15 -15.49 2.14 10.87
C ALA A 15 -14.29 2.61 10.02
N VAL A 16 -13.42 3.46 10.58
CA VAL A 16 -12.20 3.91 9.89
C VAL A 16 -11.26 2.72 9.68
N ILE A 17 -11.04 1.89 10.70
CA ILE A 17 -10.17 0.72 10.56
C ILE A 17 -10.73 -0.28 9.54
N GLY A 18 -12.04 -0.54 9.58
CA GLY A 18 -12.73 -1.39 8.61
C GLY A 18 -12.56 -0.90 7.17
N ALA A 19 -12.67 0.41 6.93
CA ALA A 19 -12.44 1.00 5.62
C ALA A 19 -10.98 0.85 5.15
N LEU A 20 -10.00 0.96 6.05
CA LEU A 20 -8.58 0.78 5.74
C LEU A 20 -8.20 -0.67 5.41
N ILE A 21 -8.96 -1.66 5.91
CA ILE A 21 -8.66 -3.08 5.73
C ILE A 21 -9.20 -3.59 4.38
N LYS A 22 -8.30 -3.69 3.40
CA LYS A 22 -8.58 -4.22 2.07
C LYS A 22 -8.72 -5.75 2.03
N TYR A 23 -7.90 -6.43 2.83
CA TYR A 23 -7.74 -7.88 2.87
C TYR A 23 -7.98 -8.36 4.32
N PRO A 24 -9.24 -8.49 4.76
CA PRO A 24 -9.62 -8.86 6.13
C PRO A 24 -9.38 -10.36 6.41
N TRP A 25 -8.16 -10.82 6.22
CA TRP A 25 -7.69 -12.16 6.55
C TRP A 25 -6.21 -12.13 6.96
N THR A 26 -5.79 -13.20 7.61
CA THR A 26 -4.42 -13.36 8.10
C THR A 26 -3.47 -13.89 7.03
N SER A 27 -2.17 -13.82 7.31
CA SER A 27 -1.13 -14.46 6.47
C SER A 27 -1.25 -15.99 6.40
N SER A 28 -1.96 -16.62 7.34
CA SER A 28 -2.20 -18.07 7.38
C SER A 28 -3.46 -18.51 6.62
N ALA A 29 -4.20 -17.58 6.00
CA ALA A 29 -5.37 -17.92 5.20
C ALA A 29 -5.02 -18.91 4.07
N PRO A 30 -5.97 -19.78 3.63
CA PRO A 30 -5.71 -20.83 2.65
C PRO A 30 -5.03 -20.35 1.36
N HIS A 31 -4.27 -21.26 0.75
CA HIS A 31 -3.37 -20.98 -0.38
C HIS A 31 -4.01 -20.19 -1.55
N ARG A 32 -3.19 -19.33 -2.17
CA ARG A 32 -3.44 -18.42 -3.33
C ARG A 32 -3.76 -16.95 -3.02
N ARG A 33 -3.63 -16.48 -1.77
CA ARG A 33 -3.70 -15.04 -1.46
C ARG A 33 -2.29 -14.49 -1.19
N ASN A 34 -1.75 -13.72 -2.15
CA ASN A 34 -0.43 -13.08 -2.01
C ASN A 34 -0.44 -11.86 -1.08
N LYS A 35 -1.61 -11.40 -0.63
CA LYS A 35 -1.81 -10.19 0.15
C LYS A 35 -2.69 -10.49 1.35
N PHE A 36 -2.43 -9.85 2.48
CA PHE A 36 -3.18 -9.93 3.74
C PHE A 36 -2.99 -8.62 4.51
N ASN A 37 -3.86 -8.31 5.47
CA ASN A 37 -3.69 -7.13 6.34
C ASN A 37 -3.56 -7.46 7.82
N ILE A 38 -3.79 -8.71 8.24
CA ILE A 38 -3.84 -9.08 9.65
C ILE A 38 -2.66 -9.98 10.01
N TYR A 39 -1.73 -9.47 10.82
CA TYR A 39 -0.77 -10.32 11.51
C TYR A 39 -1.42 -10.98 12.74
N GLN A 40 -0.77 -12.00 13.29
CA GLN A 40 -1.33 -12.73 14.43
C GLN A 40 -1.35 -11.89 15.71
N THR A 41 -0.46 -10.91 15.82
CA THR A 41 -0.46 -9.88 16.88
C THR A 41 -1.74 -9.04 16.87
N GLU A 42 -2.26 -8.69 15.69
CA GLU A 42 -3.44 -7.84 15.53
C GLU A 42 -4.75 -8.64 15.50
N LEU A 43 -4.69 -9.96 15.46
CA LEU A 43 -5.87 -10.82 15.33
C LEU A 43 -6.93 -10.59 16.43
N PRO A 44 -6.59 -10.43 17.73
CA PRO A 44 -7.57 -10.11 18.76
C PRO A 44 -8.28 -8.77 18.52
N PHE A 45 -7.55 -7.75 18.08
CA PHE A 45 -8.12 -6.45 17.74
C PHE A 45 -9.04 -6.54 16.54
N MET A 46 -8.64 -7.29 15.50
CA MET A 46 -9.48 -7.48 14.33
C MET A 46 -10.79 -8.20 14.68
N ARG A 47 -10.77 -9.20 15.56
CA ARG A 47 -11.99 -9.88 16.01
C ARG A 47 -12.97 -8.90 16.66
N CYS A 48 -12.47 -8.03 17.54
CA CYS A 48 -13.26 -6.98 18.17
C CYS A 48 -13.84 -6.00 17.13
N ILE A 49 -13.04 -5.56 16.17
CA ILE A 49 -13.48 -4.65 15.09
C ILE A 49 -14.55 -5.32 14.21
N ALA A 50 -14.34 -6.57 13.82
CA ALA A 50 -15.29 -7.31 13.00
C ALA A 50 -16.63 -7.50 13.72
N GLU A 51 -16.60 -7.82 15.02
CA GLU A 51 -17.80 -7.91 15.84
C GLU A 51 -18.53 -6.57 15.94
N GLN A 52 -17.81 -5.49 16.25
CA GLN A 52 -18.39 -4.15 16.37
C GLN A 52 -19.02 -3.64 15.06
N LEU A 53 -18.43 -4.01 13.92
CA LEU A 53 -18.92 -3.65 12.60
C LEU A 53 -19.95 -4.63 12.04
N GLY A 54 -20.16 -5.77 12.71
CA GLY A 54 -21.01 -6.86 12.22
C GLY A 54 -20.50 -7.47 10.91
N LEU A 55 -19.19 -7.53 10.68
CA LEU A 55 -18.60 -8.11 9.48
C LEU A 55 -18.80 -9.63 9.47
N PRO A 56 -19.50 -10.21 8.48
CA PRO A 56 -19.69 -11.65 8.42
C PRO A 56 -18.35 -12.39 8.31
N GLN A 57 -18.22 -13.49 9.06
CA GLN A 57 -17.07 -14.37 8.97
C GLN A 57 -17.21 -15.31 7.75
N THR A 58 -16.17 -15.41 6.92
CA THR A 58 -16.15 -16.28 5.73
C THR A 58 -15.28 -17.51 5.88
N GLY A 59 -14.49 -17.58 6.94
CA GLY A 59 -13.62 -18.69 7.27
C GLY A 59 -12.90 -18.44 8.59
N GLU A 60 -12.06 -19.37 9.02
CA GLU A 60 -11.28 -19.18 10.23
C GLU A 60 -10.38 -17.95 10.10
N ASN A 61 -10.58 -16.95 10.97
CA ASN A 61 -9.86 -15.67 10.95
C ASN A 61 -9.95 -14.91 9.61
N GLN A 62 -11.11 -14.99 8.95
CA GLN A 62 -11.39 -14.30 7.69
C GLN A 62 -12.78 -13.68 7.75
N TRP A 63 -12.89 -12.43 7.32
CA TRP A 63 -14.14 -11.69 7.32
C TRP A 63 -14.47 -11.14 5.94
N MET A 64 -15.72 -10.71 5.78
CA MET A 64 -16.09 -9.88 4.65
C MET A 64 -15.45 -8.50 4.75
N ARG A 65 -15.09 -7.97 3.59
CA ARG A 65 -14.51 -6.63 3.47
C ARG A 65 -15.57 -5.58 3.77
N HIS A 66 -15.19 -4.57 4.53
CA HIS A 66 -16.06 -3.43 4.80
C HIS A 66 -16.38 -2.70 3.48
N PRO A 67 -17.64 -2.34 3.20
CA PRO A 67 -18.03 -1.71 1.93
C PRO A 67 -17.22 -0.46 1.57
N LEU A 68 -16.94 0.42 2.54
CA LEU A 68 -16.16 1.64 2.30
C LEU A 68 -14.71 1.38 1.90
N SER A 69 -14.17 0.18 2.18
CA SER A 69 -12.83 -0.17 1.71
C SER A 69 -12.78 -0.26 0.18
N TYR A 70 -13.88 -0.60 -0.48
CA TYR A 70 -13.95 -0.58 -1.95
C TYR A 70 -13.85 0.84 -2.52
N LEU A 71 -14.44 1.83 -1.85
CA LEU A 71 -14.29 3.24 -2.23
C LEU A 71 -12.86 3.72 -2.01
N MET A 72 -12.22 3.33 -0.91
CA MET A 72 -10.81 3.63 -0.67
C MET A 72 -9.91 3.06 -1.77
N GLU A 73 -10.12 1.79 -2.17
CA GLU A 73 -9.37 1.20 -3.28
C GLU A 73 -9.65 1.89 -4.61
N ALA A 74 -10.91 2.25 -4.90
CA ALA A 74 -11.22 2.94 -6.14
C ALA A 74 -10.60 4.34 -6.20
N ALA A 75 -10.57 5.06 -5.07
CA ALA A 75 -9.88 6.34 -4.98
C ALA A 75 -8.37 6.20 -5.24
N ASP A 76 -7.74 5.19 -4.64
CA ASP A 76 -6.32 4.85 -4.85
C ASP A 76 -6.04 4.55 -6.33
N ASP A 77 -6.89 3.72 -6.95
CA ASP A 77 -6.80 3.34 -8.35
C ASP A 77 -6.95 4.52 -9.32
N ILE A 78 -7.85 5.47 -9.03
CA ILE A 78 -8.04 6.69 -9.83
C ILE A 78 -6.81 7.60 -9.70
N CYS A 79 -6.33 7.83 -8.47
CA CYS A 79 -5.18 8.69 -8.20
C CYS A 79 -3.93 8.15 -8.91
N TYR A 80 -3.57 6.89 -8.70
CA TYR A 80 -2.38 6.31 -9.34
C TYR A 80 -2.51 6.22 -10.87
N ALA A 81 -3.70 5.97 -11.40
CA ALA A 81 -3.87 5.91 -12.85
C ALA A 81 -3.70 7.28 -13.52
N LEU A 82 -4.17 8.37 -12.87
CA LEU A 82 -4.26 9.69 -13.53
C LEU A 82 -3.17 10.67 -13.10
N LEU A 83 -2.70 10.64 -11.85
CA LEU A 83 -1.63 11.53 -11.36
C LEU A 83 -0.27 11.13 -11.93
N ASP A 84 0.04 9.82 -11.95
CA ASP A 84 1.32 9.32 -12.47
C ASP A 84 1.55 9.71 -13.95
N LEU A 85 0.49 9.93 -14.73
CA LEU A 85 0.60 10.40 -16.12
C LEU A 85 1.06 11.85 -16.22
N GLU A 86 0.57 12.73 -15.34
CA GLU A 86 0.97 14.15 -15.30
C GLU A 86 2.44 14.26 -14.90
N ASP A 87 2.84 13.58 -13.82
CA ASP A 87 4.23 13.53 -13.36
C ASP A 87 5.16 12.99 -14.46
N ALA A 88 4.72 11.98 -15.20
CA ALA A 88 5.49 11.42 -16.31
C ALA A 88 5.67 12.39 -17.48
N VAL A 89 4.69 13.24 -17.76
CA VAL A 89 4.83 14.30 -18.76
C VAL A 89 5.83 15.34 -18.27
N GLU A 90 5.77 15.75 -17.01
CA GLU A 90 6.73 16.71 -16.42
C GLU A 90 8.17 16.17 -16.43
N MET A 91 8.33 14.86 -16.20
CA MET A 91 9.61 14.17 -16.28
C MET A 91 10.08 13.89 -17.71
N GLY A 92 9.30 14.24 -18.74
CA GLY A 92 9.61 13.99 -20.15
C GLY A 92 9.55 12.52 -20.57
N LEU A 93 8.91 11.66 -19.76
CA LEU A 93 8.75 10.23 -20.01
C LEU A 93 7.56 9.92 -20.93
N LEU A 94 6.56 10.81 -20.95
CA LEU A 94 5.38 10.74 -21.81
C LEU A 94 5.17 12.04 -22.56
N GLN A 95 4.54 11.96 -23.73
CA GLN A 95 4.08 13.14 -24.45
C GLN A 95 2.64 13.46 -24.05
N VAL A 96 2.25 14.74 -24.09
CA VAL A 96 0.87 15.14 -23.79
C VAL A 96 -0.15 14.47 -24.72
N ALA A 97 0.23 14.19 -25.97
CA ALA A 97 -0.61 13.46 -26.91
C ALA A 97 -0.96 12.04 -26.42
N ASP A 98 -0.04 11.36 -25.72
CA ASP A 98 -0.29 10.02 -25.18
C ASP A 98 -1.38 10.06 -24.09
N VAL A 99 -1.33 11.11 -23.25
CA VAL A 99 -2.31 11.34 -22.18
C VAL A 99 -3.65 11.78 -22.77
N GLU A 100 -3.65 12.70 -23.73
CA GLU A 100 -4.84 13.16 -24.45
C GLU A 100 -5.58 11.98 -25.10
N GLN A 101 -4.87 11.06 -25.74
CA GLN A 101 -5.47 9.89 -26.37
C GLN A 101 -6.22 9.01 -25.37
N ILE A 102 -5.66 8.77 -24.18
CA ILE A 102 -6.30 7.94 -23.15
C ILE A 102 -7.47 8.67 -22.52
N LEU A 103 -7.27 9.93 -22.10
CA LEU A 103 -8.26 10.69 -21.35
C LEU A 103 -9.42 11.19 -22.21
N SER A 104 -9.23 11.31 -23.54
CA SER A 104 -10.30 11.72 -24.46
C SER A 104 -11.57 10.87 -24.34
N ARG A 105 -11.42 9.58 -24.01
CA ARG A 105 -12.54 8.64 -23.75
C ARG A 105 -13.42 9.06 -22.58
N LEU A 106 -12.86 9.80 -21.63
CA LEU A 106 -13.55 10.32 -20.46
C LEU A 106 -14.13 11.73 -20.68
N THR A 107 -13.90 12.31 -21.86
CA THR A 107 -14.31 13.67 -22.19
C THR A 107 -15.27 13.71 -23.37
N ASN A 108 -16.49 14.17 -23.14
CA ASN A 108 -17.54 14.23 -24.18
C ASN A 108 -17.50 15.53 -25.02
N LYS A 109 -16.46 16.35 -24.91
CA LYS A 109 -16.42 17.67 -25.56
C LYS A 109 -15.15 17.81 -26.38
N GLU A 110 -15.33 18.22 -27.65
CA GLU A 110 -14.31 18.88 -28.44
C GLU A 110 -13.96 20.20 -27.76
N TYR A 111 -13.04 20.16 -26.81
CA TYR A 111 -12.49 21.37 -26.24
C TYR A 111 -11.49 21.96 -27.24
N PHE A 112 -11.64 23.24 -27.55
CA PHE A 112 -10.63 23.99 -28.30
C PHE A 112 -9.40 24.16 -27.43
N TRP A 113 -8.48 23.21 -27.54
CA TRP A 113 -7.25 23.11 -26.76
C TRP A 113 -6.14 24.06 -27.24
N GLN A 114 -6.32 24.69 -28.41
CA GLN A 114 -5.28 25.45 -29.10
C GLN A 114 -4.79 26.70 -28.35
N SER A 115 -5.57 27.24 -27.40
CA SER A 115 -5.20 28.41 -26.60
C SER A 115 -4.44 28.09 -25.32
N TYR A 116 -4.25 26.81 -24.99
CA TYR A 116 -3.65 26.38 -23.72
C TYR A 116 -2.26 25.79 -23.92
N SER A 117 -1.37 26.00 -22.96
CA SER A 117 -0.11 25.26 -22.88
C SER A 117 -0.36 23.76 -22.71
N SER A 118 0.60 22.93 -23.11
CA SER A 118 0.52 21.47 -22.97
C SER A 118 0.27 21.03 -21.52
N GLN A 119 0.83 21.74 -20.54
CA GLN A 119 0.63 21.51 -19.11
C GLN A 119 -0.80 21.82 -18.67
N GLU A 120 -1.34 22.98 -19.05
CA GLU A 120 -2.72 23.38 -18.71
C GLU A 120 -3.76 22.42 -19.31
N ARG A 121 -3.50 21.92 -20.53
CA ARG A 121 -4.34 20.92 -21.18
C ARG A 121 -4.36 19.62 -20.39
N CYS A 122 -3.18 19.11 -20.01
CA CYS A 122 -3.04 17.88 -19.24
C CYS A 122 -3.76 18.00 -17.88
N ALA A 123 -3.51 19.07 -17.13
CA ALA A 123 -4.14 19.31 -15.83
C ALA A 123 -5.67 19.40 -15.94
N ARG A 124 -6.20 20.05 -16.98
CA ARG A 124 -7.64 20.16 -17.21
C ARG A 124 -8.28 18.84 -17.61
N LEU A 125 -7.66 18.08 -18.51
CA LEU A 125 -8.11 16.74 -18.89
C LEU A 125 -8.14 15.81 -17.69
N ARG A 126 -7.12 15.86 -16.85
CA ARG A 126 -7.06 15.13 -15.58
C ARG A 126 -8.23 15.50 -14.67
N GLY A 127 -8.50 16.79 -14.45
CA GLY A 127 -9.62 17.22 -13.61
C GLY A 127 -10.98 16.68 -14.09
N ILE A 128 -11.22 16.72 -15.40
CA ILE A 128 -12.43 16.17 -16.01
C ILE A 128 -12.48 14.64 -15.86
N ALA A 129 -11.37 13.96 -16.14
CA ALA A 129 -11.25 12.51 -16.02
C ALA A 129 -11.48 12.02 -14.58
N ILE A 130 -10.89 12.69 -13.59
CA ILE A 130 -11.11 12.40 -12.16
C ILE A 130 -12.59 12.57 -11.83
N GLY A 131 -13.21 13.70 -12.20
CA GLY A 131 -14.63 13.94 -11.94
C GLY A 131 -15.52 12.85 -12.53
N ARG A 132 -15.29 12.50 -13.80
CA ARG A 132 -16.03 11.42 -14.49
C ARG A 132 -15.84 10.07 -13.82
N ALA A 133 -14.62 9.72 -13.43
CA ALA A 133 -14.32 8.45 -12.77
C ALA A 133 -14.94 8.38 -11.37
N VAL A 134 -14.87 9.46 -10.59
CA VAL A 134 -15.49 9.55 -9.25
C VAL A 134 -17.01 9.38 -9.35
N ASP A 135 -17.66 10.09 -10.28
CA ASP A 135 -19.10 9.97 -10.49
C ASP A 135 -19.48 8.53 -10.85
N ASP A 136 -18.79 7.92 -11.81
CA ASP A 136 -19.11 6.57 -12.28
C ASP A 136 -18.88 5.49 -11.20
N ILE A 137 -17.80 5.61 -10.42
CA ILE A 137 -17.53 4.73 -9.27
C ILE A 137 -18.59 4.91 -8.18
N ALA A 138 -19.02 6.15 -7.89
CA ALA A 138 -20.08 6.40 -6.92
C ALA A 138 -21.40 5.75 -7.37
N HIS A 139 -21.78 5.89 -8.64
CA HIS A 139 -22.95 5.22 -9.21
C HIS A 139 -22.83 3.70 -9.14
N THR A 140 -21.64 3.15 -9.45
CA THR A 140 -21.37 1.71 -9.39
C THR A 140 -21.49 1.18 -7.96
N PHE A 141 -20.95 1.91 -6.97
CA PHE A 141 -21.08 1.57 -5.56
C PHE A 141 -22.54 1.52 -5.12
N ILE A 142 -23.35 2.54 -5.47
CA ILE A 142 -24.77 2.59 -5.13
C ILE A 142 -25.55 1.47 -5.84
N LYS A 143 -25.27 1.22 -7.12
CA LYS A 143 -25.88 0.13 -7.90
C LYS A 143 -25.67 -1.23 -7.23
N HIS A 144 -24.49 -1.47 -6.66
CA HIS A 144 -24.13 -2.72 -5.99
C HIS A 144 -24.21 -2.65 -4.46
N HIS A 145 -24.87 -1.63 -3.89
CA HIS A 145 -24.89 -1.38 -2.45
C HIS A 145 -25.38 -2.59 -1.64
N ARG A 146 -26.44 -3.28 -2.12
CA ARG A 146 -26.97 -4.47 -1.45
C ARG A 146 -25.97 -5.63 -1.47
N ASP A 147 -25.32 -5.86 -2.60
CA ASP A 147 -24.32 -6.91 -2.77
C ASP A 147 -23.07 -6.66 -1.91
N LEU A 148 -22.71 -5.39 -1.72
CA LEU A 148 -21.60 -4.99 -0.86
C LEU A 148 -21.92 -5.21 0.62
N LEU A 149 -23.16 -4.89 1.05
CA LEU A 149 -23.59 -5.05 2.44
C LEU A 149 -23.79 -6.51 2.86
N ASN A 150 -24.33 -7.35 1.98
CA ASN A 150 -24.56 -8.77 2.29
C ASN A 150 -23.35 -9.66 1.95
N GLY A 151 -22.31 -9.08 1.34
CA GLY A 151 -21.12 -9.81 0.94
C GLY A 151 -21.25 -10.64 -0.34
N SER A 152 -22.27 -10.43 -1.17
CA SER A 152 -22.42 -11.13 -2.46
C SER A 152 -21.79 -10.39 -3.65
N PHE A 153 -21.01 -9.32 -3.41
CA PHE A 153 -20.32 -8.57 -4.47
C PHE A 153 -19.36 -9.46 -5.25
N ARG A 154 -19.66 -9.67 -6.54
CA ARG A 154 -18.90 -10.58 -7.43
C ARG A 154 -17.78 -9.88 -8.21
N GLY A 155 -17.77 -8.55 -8.22
CA GLY A 155 -16.69 -7.78 -8.83
C GLY A 155 -15.39 -7.97 -8.07
N LYS A 156 -14.26 -7.97 -8.79
CA LYS A 156 -12.94 -7.96 -8.15
C LYS A 156 -12.75 -6.68 -7.32
N ASP A 157 -13.18 -5.55 -7.88
CA ASP A 157 -13.13 -4.20 -7.33
C ASP A 157 -14.27 -3.38 -8.00
N LEU A 158 -14.45 -2.11 -7.62
CA LEU A 158 -15.48 -1.26 -8.23
C LEU A 158 -15.14 -0.90 -9.68
N LEU A 159 -13.85 -0.76 -10.00
CA LEU A 159 -13.39 -0.41 -11.35
C LEU A 159 -13.72 -1.50 -12.38
N ALA A 160 -13.72 -2.77 -11.97
CA ALA A 160 -14.08 -3.91 -12.80
C ALA A 160 -15.57 -3.92 -13.22
N LEU A 161 -16.43 -3.21 -12.48
CA LEU A 161 -17.87 -3.10 -12.77
C LEU A 161 -18.30 -1.68 -13.14
N ALA A 162 -17.33 -0.76 -13.26
CA ALA A 162 -17.55 0.59 -13.75
C ALA A 162 -17.98 0.59 -15.23
N SER A 163 -18.40 1.74 -15.74
CA SER A 163 -18.69 1.91 -17.16
C SER A 163 -17.46 1.52 -18.02
N PRO A 164 -17.68 0.98 -19.24
CA PRO A 164 -16.58 0.63 -20.14
C PRO A 164 -15.61 1.78 -20.38
N ASP A 165 -16.11 3.01 -20.58
CA ASP A 165 -15.27 4.19 -20.78
C ASP A 165 -14.30 4.43 -19.62
N VAL A 166 -14.79 4.34 -18.38
CA VAL A 166 -13.99 4.55 -17.17
C VAL A 166 -13.02 3.40 -16.92
N SER A 167 -13.52 2.17 -17.00
CA SER A 167 -12.70 0.98 -16.76
C SER A 167 -11.57 0.88 -17.80
N GLU A 168 -11.87 1.06 -19.09
CA GLU A 168 -10.88 0.99 -20.15
C GLU A 168 -9.88 2.15 -20.08
N ALA A 169 -10.33 3.38 -19.84
CA ALA A 169 -9.41 4.53 -19.76
C ALA A 169 -8.44 4.39 -18.58
N LEU A 170 -8.92 4.02 -17.39
CA LEU A 170 -8.05 3.85 -16.22
C LEU A 170 -7.12 2.64 -16.36
N ASN A 171 -7.57 1.54 -16.95
CA ASN A 171 -6.70 0.39 -17.23
C ASN A 171 -5.63 0.74 -18.28
N ALA A 172 -5.99 1.49 -19.33
CA ALA A 172 -5.04 1.97 -20.33
C ALA A 172 -4.00 2.93 -19.72
N ALA A 173 -4.44 3.82 -18.83
CA ALA A 173 -3.56 4.73 -18.10
C ALA A 173 -2.55 3.96 -17.22
N LYS A 174 -3.03 2.98 -16.44
CA LYS A 174 -2.18 2.09 -15.62
C LYS A 174 -1.17 1.32 -16.49
N GLU A 175 -1.59 0.82 -17.63
CA GLU A 175 -0.72 0.07 -18.54
C GLU A 175 0.34 0.98 -19.20
N LEU A 176 -0.03 2.20 -19.59
CA LEU A 176 0.92 3.18 -20.10
C LEU A 176 1.96 3.54 -19.03
N ALA A 177 1.50 3.81 -17.81
CA ALA A 177 2.39 4.06 -16.68
C ALA A 177 3.36 2.88 -16.47
N ARG A 178 2.82 1.65 -16.40
CA ARG A 178 3.60 0.39 -16.24
C ARG A 178 4.67 0.21 -17.30
N THR A 179 4.35 0.51 -18.55
CA THR A 179 5.25 0.23 -19.68
C THR A 179 6.28 1.32 -19.91
N ARG A 180 5.96 2.58 -19.65
CA ARG A 180 6.83 3.74 -19.94
C ARG A 180 7.52 4.33 -18.73
N ILE A 181 6.86 4.35 -17.56
CA ILE A 181 7.38 4.98 -16.34
C ILE A 181 8.13 3.96 -15.50
N PHE A 182 7.50 2.82 -15.18
CA PHE A 182 8.10 1.84 -14.25
C PHE A 182 9.30 1.09 -14.84
N ARG A 183 9.44 1.04 -16.17
CA ARG A 183 10.59 0.45 -16.85
C ARG A 183 11.76 1.43 -17.03
N HIS A 184 11.65 2.66 -16.55
CA HIS A 184 12.73 3.62 -16.65
C HIS A 184 13.96 3.14 -15.85
N GLN A 185 15.15 3.27 -16.44
CA GLN A 185 16.39 2.70 -15.89
C GLN A 185 16.67 3.18 -14.46
N SER A 186 16.35 4.44 -14.14
CA SER A 186 16.54 4.97 -12.78
C SER A 186 15.67 4.24 -11.75
N LYS A 187 14.39 3.97 -12.04
CA LYS A 187 13.50 3.22 -11.14
C LYS A 187 13.99 1.79 -10.95
N LEU A 188 14.44 1.12 -12.01
CA LEU A 188 14.99 -0.24 -11.95
C LEU A 188 16.23 -0.30 -11.05
N ILE A 189 17.18 0.64 -11.21
CA ILE A 189 18.39 0.69 -10.37
C ILE A 189 18.02 0.89 -8.90
N THR A 190 17.09 1.82 -8.62
CA THR A 190 16.62 2.06 -7.25
C THR A 190 15.97 0.82 -6.66
N GLU A 191 15.09 0.13 -7.41
CA GLU A 191 14.44 -1.10 -6.96
C GLU A 191 15.46 -2.22 -6.68
N ILE A 192 16.44 -2.42 -7.58
CA ILE A 192 17.53 -3.39 -7.38
C ILE A 192 18.33 -3.06 -6.11
N ALA A 193 18.60 -1.78 -5.84
CA ALA A 193 19.34 -1.34 -4.65
C ALA A 193 18.57 -1.54 -3.33
N THR A 194 17.24 -1.64 -3.36
CA THR A 194 16.43 -1.92 -2.16
C THR A 194 16.71 -3.31 -1.58
N PHE A 195 16.97 -4.31 -2.42
CA PHE A 195 17.24 -5.70 -1.99
C PHE A 195 18.46 -5.81 -1.06
N PRO A 196 19.67 -5.37 -1.46
CA PRO A 196 20.84 -5.40 -0.58
C PRO A 196 20.71 -4.43 0.60
N CYS A 197 19.97 -3.32 0.45
CA CYS A 197 19.70 -2.39 1.54
C CYS A 197 18.93 -3.08 2.68
N LEU A 198 17.75 -3.63 2.37
CA LEU A 198 16.93 -4.38 3.34
C LEU A 198 17.65 -5.64 3.83
N GLY A 199 18.34 -6.35 2.92
CA GLY A 199 19.12 -7.54 3.26
C GLY A 199 20.22 -7.27 4.30
N SER A 200 20.89 -6.12 4.22
CA SER A 200 21.94 -5.74 5.19
C SER A 200 21.37 -5.49 6.58
N ILE A 201 20.23 -4.80 6.67
CA ILE A 201 19.58 -4.48 7.94
C ILE A 201 18.97 -5.73 8.57
N LEU A 202 18.19 -6.50 7.79
CA LEU A 202 17.55 -7.73 8.27
C LEU A 202 18.59 -8.80 8.63
N GLY A 203 19.64 -8.94 7.82
CA GLY A 203 20.75 -9.86 8.07
C GLY A 203 21.54 -9.53 9.34
N LEU A 204 21.52 -8.28 9.79
CA LEU A 204 22.09 -7.86 11.07
C LEU A 204 21.16 -8.15 12.25
N LEU A 205 19.88 -7.79 12.13
CA LEU A 205 18.93 -7.80 13.25
C LEU A 205 18.31 -9.18 13.51
N VAL A 206 17.87 -9.89 12.46
CA VAL A 206 17.15 -11.17 12.62
C VAL A 206 17.99 -12.23 13.35
N PRO A 207 19.29 -12.44 13.04
CA PRO A 207 20.12 -13.39 13.79
C PRO A 207 20.37 -12.95 15.24
N ALA A 208 20.45 -11.64 15.49
CA ALA A 208 20.66 -11.10 16.84
C ALA A 208 19.42 -11.34 17.72
N VAL A 209 18.23 -11.08 17.18
CA VAL A 209 16.95 -11.38 17.86
C VAL A 209 16.80 -12.89 18.11
N HIS A 210 17.15 -13.71 17.12
CA HIS A 210 17.10 -15.16 17.26
C HIS A 210 17.98 -15.65 18.42
N ALA A 211 19.24 -15.20 18.47
CA ALA A 211 20.16 -15.56 19.54
C ALA A 211 19.66 -15.09 20.92
N PHE A 212 19.16 -13.86 21.01
CA PHE A 212 18.61 -13.32 22.26
C PHE A 212 17.48 -14.20 22.82
N ILE A 213 16.55 -14.62 21.96
CA ILE A 213 15.36 -15.39 22.37
C ILE A 213 15.67 -16.86 22.60
N LYS A 214 16.47 -17.50 21.74
CA LYS A 214 16.68 -18.96 21.77
C LYS A 214 17.85 -19.41 22.61
N THR A 215 18.96 -18.67 22.61
CA THR A 215 20.19 -19.11 23.30
C THR A 215 20.46 -18.25 24.53
N GLY A 216 20.03 -16.99 24.54
CA GLY A 216 20.38 -16.00 25.56
C GLY A 216 21.87 -15.64 25.57
N GLN A 217 22.64 -16.13 24.60
CA GLN A 217 24.07 -15.89 24.45
C GLN A 217 24.30 -15.04 23.20
N LEU A 218 24.83 -13.83 23.40
CA LEU A 218 25.07 -12.87 22.34
C LEU A 218 26.57 -12.65 22.14
N SER A 219 26.99 -12.60 20.88
CA SER A 219 28.27 -11.99 20.53
C SER A 219 28.21 -10.48 20.71
N LYS A 220 29.38 -9.84 20.82
CA LYS A 220 29.44 -8.38 20.97
C LYS A 220 28.75 -7.64 19.83
N ARG A 221 28.86 -8.16 18.60
CA ARG A 221 28.18 -7.62 17.42
C ARG A 221 26.66 -7.70 17.54
N GLN A 222 26.13 -8.81 18.06
CA GLN A 222 24.69 -8.98 18.26
C GLN A 222 24.17 -8.06 19.38
N GLU A 223 24.90 -7.88 20.47
CA GLU A 223 24.53 -6.89 21.50
C GLU A 223 24.41 -5.48 20.92
N LEU A 224 25.40 -5.05 20.12
CA LEU A 224 25.38 -3.75 19.45
C LEU A 224 24.22 -3.66 18.45
N ALA A 225 23.97 -4.72 17.68
CA ALA A 225 22.85 -4.77 16.74
C ALA A 225 21.50 -4.57 17.44
N LEU A 226 21.27 -5.26 18.56
CA LEU A 226 20.01 -5.14 19.32
C LEU A 226 19.83 -3.74 19.93
N SER A 227 20.93 -3.02 20.22
CA SER A 227 20.84 -1.65 20.71
C SER A 227 20.21 -0.68 19.69
N LEU A 228 20.20 -1.02 18.40
CA LEU A 228 19.56 -0.23 17.34
C LEU A 228 18.04 -0.22 17.45
N LEU A 229 17.44 -1.27 18.03
CA LEU A 229 15.98 -1.39 18.14
C LEU A 229 15.36 -0.39 19.13
N LYS A 230 16.15 0.34 19.93
CA LYS A 230 15.79 1.42 20.89
C LYS A 230 14.38 1.34 21.51
N GLU A 231 13.35 1.74 20.76
CA GLU A 231 11.94 1.80 21.16
C GLU A 231 11.27 0.41 21.20
N GLN A 232 11.70 -0.51 20.33
CA GLN A 232 11.23 -1.89 20.22
C GLN A 232 12.03 -2.85 21.11
N LYS A 233 12.08 -2.59 22.41
CA LYS A 233 12.85 -3.40 23.37
C LYS A 233 12.38 -4.86 23.39
N LEU A 234 13.32 -5.79 23.31
CA LEU A 234 13.06 -7.22 23.43
C LEU A 234 12.97 -7.64 24.90
N ASP A 235 12.00 -8.52 25.19
CA ASP A 235 11.89 -9.22 26.46
C ASP A 235 12.22 -10.71 26.24
N LYS A 236 12.80 -11.39 27.24
CA LYS A 236 13.07 -12.83 27.17
C LYS A 236 11.79 -13.67 27.10
N LYS A 237 10.66 -13.11 27.51
CA LYS A 237 9.33 -13.70 27.38
C LYS A 237 8.79 -13.61 25.95
N ASP A 238 9.37 -12.77 25.09
CA ASP A 238 8.98 -12.69 23.70
C ASP A 238 9.28 -14.03 23.01
N GLY A 239 8.28 -14.59 22.34
CA GLY A 239 8.53 -15.65 21.35
C GLY A 239 9.21 -15.08 20.10
N LEU A 240 9.79 -15.95 19.27
CA LEU A 240 10.44 -15.55 18.01
C LEU A 240 9.52 -14.72 17.12
N TYR A 241 8.23 -15.04 17.07
CA TYR A 241 7.26 -14.30 16.28
C TYR A 241 7.23 -12.81 16.68
N LEU A 242 7.04 -12.52 17.97
CA LEU A 242 6.98 -11.14 18.46
C LEU A 242 8.34 -10.44 18.34
N GLY A 243 9.44 -11.16 18.57
CA GLY A 243 10.79 -10.63 18.35
C GLY A 243 11.02 -10.21 16.90
N TYR A 244 10.56 -10.98 15.93
CA TYR A 244 10.66 -10.63 14.51
C TYR A 244 9.67 -9.54 14.11
N MET A 245 8.46 -9.50 14.68
CA MET A 245 7.53 -8.38 14.48
C MET A 245 8.18 -7.06 14.91
N LYS A 246 8.86 -7.01 16.05
CA LYS A 246 9.62 -5.83 16.50
C LYS A 246 10.71 -5.38 15.52
N VAL A 247 11.37 -6.33 14.84
CA VAL A 247 12.32 -6.02 13.75
C VAL A 247 11.58 -5.44 12.55
N LEU A 248 10.44 -6.01 12.17
CA LEU A 248 9.64 -5.50 11.06
C LEU A 248 9.03 -4.13 11.35
N ASP A 249 8.63 -3.84 12.59
CA ASP A 249 8.15 -2.52 13.02
C ASP A 249 9.27 -1.50 12.93
N PHE A 250 10.47 -1.85 13.41
CA PHE A 250 11.65 -0.99 13.29
C PHE A 250 12.02 -0.72 11.82
N VAL A 251 12.02 -1.76 10.97
CA VAL A 251 12.38 -1.62 9.55
C VAL A 251 11.31 -0.89 8.76
N GLY A 252 10.05 -1.23 8.96
CA GLY A 252 8.89 -0.62 8.31
C GLY A 252 8.62 0.81 8.76
N GLY A 253 9.08 1.20 9.96
CA GLY A 253 9.02 2.58 10.46
C GLY A 253 10.08 3.50 9.87
N MET A 254 11.06 3.00 9.10
CA MET A 254 12.09 3.83 8.47
C MET A 254 11.61 4.47 7.17
N THR A 255 12.04 5.71 6.94
CA THR A 255 12.01 6.31 5.59
C THR A 255 13.09 5.69 4.71
N ASP A 256 12.93 5.76 3.38
CA ASP A 256 13.92 5.28 2.40
C ASP A 256 15.33 5.81 2.67
N ASN A 257 15.45 7.11 2.97
CA ASN A 257 16.73 7.75 3.29
C ASN A 257 17.35 7.21 4.58
N THR A 258 16.52 6.97 5.60
CA THR A 258 16.97 6.37 6.88
C THR A 258 17.46 4.94 6.66
N ALA A 259 16.71 4.12 5.92
CA ALA A 259 17.08 2.75 5.62
C ALA A 259 18.38 2.68 4.81
N ALA A 260 18.49 3.47 3.72
CA ALA A 260 19.69 3.52 2.89
C ALA A 260 20.92 3.99 3.67
N LYS A 261 20.76 5.00 4.54
CA LYS A 261 21.83 5.47 5.43
C LYS A 261 22.28 4.37 6.38
N LEU A 262 21.34 3.73 7.08
CA LEU A 262 21.65 2.66 8.03
C LEU A 262 22.35 1.49 7.33
N ALA A 263 21.84 1.03 6.19
CA ALA A 263 22.43 -0.06 5.42
C ALA A 263 23.89 0.25 5.00
N ARG A 264 24.18 1.49 4.60
CA ARG A 264 25.53 1.93 4.25
C ARG A 264 26.46 2.02 5.47
N GLU A 265 25.95 2.49 6.61
CA GLU A 265 26.74 2.59 7.84
C GLU A 265 27.11 1.21 8.39
N VAL A 266 26.16 0.27 8.38
CA VAL A 266 26.41 -1.10 8.88
C VAL A 266 27.22 -1.98 7.92
N SER A 267 27.30 -1.62 6.63
CA SER A 267 28.15 -2.31 5.66
C SER A 267 29.62 -1.92 5.75
N GLY A 268 29.95 -0.84 6.49
CA GLY A 268 31.32 -0.35 6.66
C GLY A 268 31.86 0.46 5.48
N ILE A 269 31.07 0.68 4.42
CA ILE A 269 31.49 1.38 3.19
C ILE A 269 31.81 2.88 3.45
N GLY A 270 31.38 3.45 4.57
CA GLY A 270 31.66 4.84 4.99
C GLY A 270 32.51 4.98 6.25
N MET A 271 33.28 3.96 6.64
CA MET A 271 34.19 4.02 7.81
C MET A 271 35.55 4.69 7.53
N LEU A 272 35.70 5.31 6.35
CA LEU A 272 36.84 6.12 5.93
C LEU A 272 36.37 7.54 5.63
#